data_AF-A0A1M3LD83-F1
#
_entry.id   AF-A0A1M3LD83-F1
#
_cell.length_a   1.000
_cell.length_b   1.000
_cell.length_c   1.000
_cell.angle_alpha   90.00
_cell.angle_beta   90.00
_cell.angle_gamma   90.00
#
_symmetry.space_group_name_H-M   'P 1'
#
loop_
_entity.id
_entity.type
_entity.pdbx_description
1 polymer ?
#
loop_
_entity_poly.entity_id
_entity_poly.type
_entity_poly.pdbx_seq_one_letter_code
_entity_poly.pdbx_strand_id
1 'polypeptide(L)' 'MIKLTGVLDWELTRLGLEAGDVIKIHTPPGKENGAIFFDTYYNGFTQNCVVYPENYEIIDNKTK' A
#
# COMPACT_ATOMS: atom_id res chain seq x y z
N MET A 1 5.06 -5.92 -5.63
CA MET A 1 3.73 -5.53 -5.09
C MET A 1 3.86 -5.50 -3.58
N ILE A 2 2.87 -4.99 -2.86
CA ILE A 2 2.82 -5.13 -1.40
C ILE A 2 1.50 -5.73 -0.96
N LYS A 3 1.51 -6.38 0.20
CA LYS A 3 0.33 -6.85 0.90
C LYS A 3 0.17 -6.02 2.17
N LEU A 4 -0.99 -5.39 2.36
CA LEU A 4 -1.30 -4.64 3.57
C LEU A 4 -1.42 -5.59 4.76
N THR A 5 -0.88 -5.20 5.91
CA THR A 5 -0.86 -6.01 7.13
C THR A 5 -1.03 -5.15 8.38
N GLY A 6 -1.37 -5.80 9.50
CA GLY A 6 -1.53 -5.16 10.80
C GLY A 6 -2.74 -4.24 10.88
N VAL A 7 -2.64 -3.22 11.74
CA VAL A 7 -3.66 -2.19 11.91
C VAL A 7 -3.31 -1.03 10.98
N LEU A 8 -4.08 -0.87 9.90
CA LEU A 8 -3.89 0.23 8.95
C LEU A 8 -4.33 1.56 9.55
N ASP A 9 -3.70 2.63 9.10
CA ASP A 9 -4.14 3.99 9.40
C ASP A 9 -5.60 4.21 9.03
N TRP A 10 -6.28 5.03 9.83
CA TRP A 10 -7.71 5.30 9.65
C TRP A 10 -8.01 5.86 8.25
N GLU A 11 -7.08 6.60 7.65
CA GLU A 11 -7.21 7.14 6.29
C GLU A 11 -7.30 6.03 5.25
N LEU A 12 -6.48 4.98 5.36
CA LEU A 12 -6.50 3.83 4.45
C LEU A 12 -7.80 3.04 4.63
N THR A 13 -8.21 2.78 5.87
CA THR A 13 -9.47 2.07 6.15
C THR A 13 -10.70 2.84 5.65
N ARG A 14 -10.67 4.17 5.71
CA ARG A 14 -11.73 5.04 5.18
C ARG A 14 -11.83 4.97 3.65
N LEU A 15 -10.73 4.66 2.98
CA LEU A 15 -10.70 4.40 1.54
C LEU A 15 -11.13 2.97 1.17
N GLY A 16 -11.53 2.17 2.17
CA GLY A 16 -11.97 0.79 1.99
C GLY A 16 -10.83 -0.22 1.87
N LEU A 17 -9.60 0.15 2.27
CA LEU A 17 -8.47 -0.76 2.30
C LEU A 17 -8.44 -1.54 3.62
N GLU A 18 -8.11 -2.82 3.53
CA GLU A 18 -8.01 -3.69 4.69
C GLU A 18 -6.71 -4.52 4.71
N ALA A 19 -6.35 -5.00 5.90
CA ALA A 19 -5.23 -5.92 6.03
C ALA A 19 -5.51 -7.21 5.24
N GLY A 20 -4.60 -7.58 4.37
CA GLY A 20 -4.78 -8.65 3.41
C GLY A 20 -4.76 -8.18 1.96
N ASP A 21 -5.11 -6.92 1.70
CA ASP A 21 -5.18 -6.36 0.35
C ASP A 21 -3.82 -6.31 -0.34
N VAL A 22 -3.82 -6.65 -1.62
CA VAL A 22 -2.63 -6.63 -2.47
C VAL A 22 -2.64 -5.40 -3.35
N ILE A 23 -1.66 -4.53 -3.14
CA ILE A 23 -1.56 -3.24 -3.79
C ILE A 23 -0.38 -3.21 -4.76
N LYS A 24 -0.64 -2.67 -5.95
CA LYS A 24 0.41 -2.35 -6.93
C LYS A 24 1.05 -1.02 -6.55
N ILE A 25 2.36 -1.04 -6.44
CA ILE A 25 3.15 0.10 -6.00
C ILE A 25 3.84 0.70 -7.22
N HIS A 26 3.91 2.02 -7.27
CA HIS A 26 4.68 2.73 -8.29
C HIS A 26 6.10 3.06 -7.79
N THR A 27 6.27 3.12 -6.47
CA THR A 27 7.55 3.43 -5.82
C THR A 27 8.24 2.15 -5.33
N PRO A 28 9.55 1.96 -5.62
CA PRO A 28 10.29 0.83 -5.09
C PRO A 28 10.49 0.95 -3.57
N PRO A 29 10.35 -0.15 -2.80
CA PRO A 29 10.58 -0.17 -1.36
C PRO A 29 11.99 0.30 -1.01
N GLY A 30 12.11 1.12 0.04
CA GLY A 30 13.39 1.58 0.58
C GLY A 30 13.94 2.91 0.03
N LYS A 31 13.24 3.55 -0.92
CA LYS A 31 13.67 4.88 -1.44
C LYS A 31 13.41 6.02 -0.43
N GLU A 32 12.37 5.91 0.39
CA GLU A 32 11.97 6.94 1.37
C GLU A 32 11.74 6.31 2.75
N ASN A 33 12.81 5.87 3.43
CA ASN A 33 12.74 5.19 4.74
C ASN A 33 11.83 3.95 4.76
N GLY A 34 11.63 3.31 3.61
CA GLY A 34 10.72 2.19 3.48
C GLY A 34 9.25 2.58 3.31
N ALA A 35 8.88 3.86 3.29
CA ALA A 35 7.53 4.25 2.89
C ALA A 35 7.25 3.86 1.44
N ILE A 36 6.04 3.35 1.20
CA ILE A 36 5.55 2.98 -0.11
C ILE A 36 4.39 3.89 -0.50
N PHE A 37 4.49 4.48 -1.67
CA PHE A 37 3.44 5.29 -2.26
C PHE A 37 2.70 4.48 -3.33
N PHE A 38 1.38 4.57 -3.31
CA PHE A 38 0.49 3.90 -4.25
C PHE A 38 -0.77 4.71 -4.49
N ASP A 39 -1.42 4.43 -5.61
CA ASP A 39 -2.69 5.04 -5.97
C ASP A 39 -3.84 4.06 -5.72
N THR A 40 -4.91 4.54 -5.09
CA THR A 40 -6.18 3.81 -5.00
C THR A 40 -7.32 4.64 -5.57
N TYR A 41 -8.36 3.97 -6.07
CA TYR A 41 -9.53 4.66 -6.60
C TYR A 41 -10.66 4.59 -5.58
N TYR A 42 -11.09 5.76 -5.10
CA TYR A 42 -12.16 5.85 -4.12
C TYR A 42 -13.14 6.96 -4.49
N ASN A 43 -14.43 6.60 -4.51
CA ASN A 43 -15.54 7.52 -4.76
C ASN A 43 -15.40 8.38 -6.04
N GLY A 44 -14.90 7.81 -7.13
CA GLY A 44 -14.76 8.53 -8.40
C GLY A 44 -13.40 9.22 -8.61
N PHE A 45 -12.53 9.26 -7.59
CA PHE A 45 -11.26 9.98 -7.60
C PHE A 45 -10.07 9.07 -7.28
N THR A 46 -8.94 9.35 -7.91
CA THR A 46 -7.66 8.73 -7.55
C THR A 46 -7.10 9.39 -6.30
N GLN A 47 -6.80 8.59 -5.28
CA GLN A 47 -6.20 8.99 -4.02
C GLN A 47 -4.76 8.52 -4.01
N ASN A 48 -3.84 9.43 -3.67
CA ASN A 48 -2.44 9.10 -3.45
C ASN A 48 -2.29 8.71 -1.99
N CYS A 49 -1.85 7.48 -1.74
CA CYS A 49 -1.72 6.92 -0.40
C CYS A 49 -0.27 6.57 -0.11
N VAL A 50 0.09 6.61 1.17
CA VAL A 50 1.36 6.15 1.70
C VAL A 50 1.11 5.06 2.72
N VAL A 51 1.97 4.05 2.74
CA VAL A 51 1.99 3.02 3.78
C VAL A 51 3.42 2.81 4.26
N TYR A 52 3.58 2.67 5.57
CA TYR A 52 4.87 2.53 6.22
C TYR A 52 5.25 1.05 6.43
N PRO A 53 6.56 0.72 6.56
CA PRO A 53 7.07 -0.66 6.61
C PRO A 53 6.39 -1.61 7.61
N GLU A 54 5.87 -1.08 8.70
CA GLU A 54 5.15 -1.82 9.73
C GLU A 54 3.77 -2.35 9.26
N ASN A 55 3.21 -1.76 8.21
CA ASN A 55 1.86 -1.99 7.73
C ASN A 55 1.80 -2.66 6.35
N TYR A 56 2.94 -3.09 5.82
CA TYR A 56 2.96 -3.84 4.57
C TYR A 56 4.03 -4.93 4.56
N GLU A 57 3.77 -5.99 3.80
CA GLU A 57 4.76 -6.99 3.44
C GLU A 57 5.07 -6.89 1.95
N ILE A 58 6.36 -6.92 1.59
CA ILE A 58 6.76 -6.96 0.18
C ILE A 58 6.46 -8.35 -0.35
N ILE A 59 5.47 -8.43 -1.23
CA ILE A 59 5.22 -9.61 -2.04
C ILE A 59 5.93 -9.40 -3.38
N ASP A 60 7.12 -9.98 -3.45
CA ASP A 60 7.95 -9.99 -4.64
C ASP A 60 7.20 -10.79 -5.71
N ASN A 61 6.70 -10.09 -6.73
CA ASN A 61 6.17 -10.75 -7.91
C ASN A 61 7.38 -11.06 -8.80
N LYS A 62 8.24 -11.99 -8.34
CA LYS A 62 9.23 -12.64 -9.20
C LYS A 62 8.45 -13.47 -10.20
N THR A 63 7.94 -12.82 -11.24
CA THR A 63 7.69 -13.50 -12.50
C THR A 63 9.07 -13.91 -13.00
N LYS A 64 9.39 -15.17 -12.73
CA LYS A 64 10.57 -15.87 -13.22
C LYS A 64 10.53 -15.97 -14.73
#